data_AF-A0A699Z3I4-F1
#
_entry.id   AF-A0A699Z3I4-F1
#
_cell.length_a   1.000
_cell.length_b   1.000
_cell.length_c   1.000
_cell.angle_alpha   90.00
_cell.angle_beta   90.00
_cell.angle_gamma   90.00
#
_symmetry.space_group_name_H-M   'P 1'
#
loop_
_entity.id
_entity.type
_entity.pdbx_description
1 polymer ?
#
loop_
_entity_poly.entity_id
_entity_poly.type
_entity_poly.pdbx_seq_one_letter_code
_entity_poly.pdbx_strand_id
1 'polypeptide(L)'
;TNASYARWEEARRKFGTITTTARDIARQAFSWLPMSAVDAKATLARWLVALARCCMVHVRDEHHFETELRHILTPNFCLQVLSKLLANARLPNELLIRLDENMSKLVSAVSSCERVINTPIPLSYTRHTARFLMVWLACLPFTLWSYCGWAMVPLTALISFVLLGIEEIGVYIEEPFSVMALERLCERLEVNMQAMLREHQEIDQYLSQAAVVDKPTVSAVRPDASPRAVNNALEDTLDSLAG
;
A
#
# COMPACT_ATOMS: atom_id res chain seq x y z
N THR A 1 6.67 -10.25 21.42
CA THR A 1 7.35 -8.95 21.23
C THR A 1 8.33 -8.93 20.06
N ASN A 2 9.44 -9.68 20.02
CA ASN A 2 10.38 -9.59 18.88
C ASN A 2 9.76 -10.02 17.53
N ALA A 3 8.98 -11.11 17.51
CA ALA A 3 8.28 -11.56 16.31
C ALA A 3 7.19 -10.58 15.87
N SER A 4 6.39 -10.08 16.81
CA SER A 4 5.34 -9.08 16.58
C SER A 4 5.93 -7.78 15.98
N TYR A 5 7.03 -7.29 16.54
CA TYR A 5 7.73 -6.10 16.03
C TYR A 5 8.30 -6.31 14.63
N ALA A 6 8.94 -7.46 14.37
CA ALA A 6 9.46 -7.79 13.04
C ALA A 6 8.34 -7.83 11.98
N ARG A 7 7.17 -8.37 12.33
CA ARG A 7 5.98 -8.38 11.46
C ARG A 7 5.50 -6.96 11.16
N TRP A 8 5.43 -6.10 12.16
CA TRP A 8 5.08 -4.68 11.99
C TRP A 8 6.08 -3.93 11.11
N GLU A 9 7.38 -4.14 11.35
CA GLU A 9 8.43 -3.54 10.55
C GLU A 9 8.38 -4.00 9.09
N GLU A 10 8.13 -5.29 8.84
CA GLU A 10 7.94 -5.83 7.49
C GLU A 10 6.74 -5.16 6.80
N ALA A 11 5.57 -5.11 7.45
CA ALA A 11 4.37 -4.48 6.90
C ALA A 11 4.63 -3.02 6.49
N ARG A 12 5.22 -2.25 7.41
CA ARG A 12 5.57 -0.83 7.18
C ARG A 12 6.52 -0.66 6.00
N ARG A 13 7.60 -1.45 5.95
CA ARG A 13 8.58 -1.37 4.86
C ARG A 13 7.94 -1.72 3.52
N LYS A 14 7.15 -2.79 3.45
CA LYS A 14 6.54 -3.24 2.19
C LYS A 14 5.49 -2.27 1.66
N PHE A 15 4.61 -1.76 2.51
CA PHE A 15 3.66 -0.73 2.09
C PHE A 15 4.38 0.58 1.69
N GLY A 16 5.45 0.95 2.39
CA GLY A 16 6.32 2.06 1.99
C GLY A 16 6.95 1.87 0.61
N THR A 17 7.37 0.65 0.27
CA THR A 17 7.86 0.30 -1.08
C THR A 17 6.79 0.53 -2.15
N ILE A 18 5.52 0.16 -1.90
CA ILE A 18 4.42 0.41 -2.85
C ILE A 18 4.35 1.89 -3.23
N THR A 19 4.30 2.78 -2.23
CA THR A 19 4.22 4.23 -2.47
C THR A 19 5.48 4.78 -3.17
N THR A 20 6.66 4.27 -2.81
CA THR A 20 7.93 4.74 -3.37
C THR A 20 8.09 4.31 -4.83
N THR A 21 7.82 3.04 -5.14
CA THR A 21 7.89 2.51 -6.49
C THR A 21 6.81 3.10 -7.38
N ALA A 22 5.61 3.36 -6.87
CA ALA A 22 4.58 4.09 -7.61
C ALA A 22 5.07 5.47 -8.07
N ARG A 23 5.74 6.23 -7.20
CA ARG A 23 6.35 7.52 -7.57
C ARG A 23 7.46 7.37 -8.59
N ASP A 24 8.30 6.33 -8.49
CA ASP A 24 9.37 6.12 -9.47
C ASP A 24 8.82 5.74 -10.86
N ILE A 25 7.78 4.91 -10.92
CA ILE A 25 7.07 4.60 -12.17
C ILE A 25 6.46 5.87 -12.77
N ALA A 26 5.76 6.67 -11.96
CA ALA A 26 5.19 7.94 -12.44
C ALA A 26 6.28 8.88 -12.97
N ARG A 27 7.39 9.04 -12.25
CA ARG A 27 8.53 9.87 -12.66
C ARG A 27 9.11 9.41 -14.00
N GLN A 28 9.35 8.10 -14.17
CA GLN A 28 9.89 7.53 -15.40
C GLN A 28 8.91 7.68 -16.56
N ALA A 29 7.66 7.26 -16.35
CA ALA A 29 6.63 7.30 -17.38
C ALA A 29 6.33 8.73 -17.83
N PHE A 30 6.27 9.70 -16.92
CA PHE A 30 5.98 11.10 -17.28
C PHE A 30 7.10 11.75 -18.09
N SER A 31 8.34 11.30 -17.87
CA SER A 31 9.51 11.75 -18.62
C SER A 31 9.61 11.11 -20.00
N TRP A 32 9.19 9.86 -20.16
CA TRP A 32 9.36 9.11 -21.42
C TRP A 32 8.14 9.15 -22.32
N LEU A 33 6.94 9.31 -21.75
CA LEU A 33 5.73 9.50 -22.53
C LEU A 33 5.76 10.84 -23.25
N PRO A 34 5.27 10.88 -24.51
CA PRO A 34 5.26 12.11 -25.28
C PRO A 34 4.40 13.17 -24.59
N MET A 35 4.78 14.43 -24.81
CA MET A 35 4.10 15.64 -24.31
C MET A 35 2.59 15.65 -24.60
N SER A 36 2.18 15.06 -25.74
CA SER A 36 0.79 14.97 -26.17
C SER A 36 -0.03 13.94 -25.39
N ALA A 37 0.60 13.02 -24.66
CA ALA A 37 -0.06 11.94 -23.94
C ALA A 37 -0.50 12.35 -22.52
N VAL A 38 -1.10 13.54 -22.37
CA VAL A 38 -1.56 14.08 -21.09
C VAL A 38 -2.57 13.14 -20.42
N ASP A 39 -3.55 12.64 -21.18
CA ASP A 39 -4.57 11.71 -20.69
C ASP A 39 -3.95 10.37 -20.21
N ALA A 40 -2.88 9.90 -20.87
CA ALA A 40 -2.20 8.66 -20.48
C ALA A 40 -1.39 8.85 -19.18
N LYS A 41 -0.66 9.97 -19.04
CA LYS A 41 0.05 10.33 -17.80
C LYS A 41 -0.94 10.43 -16.62
N ALA A 42 -2.06 11.12 -16.82
CA ALA A 42 -3.10 11.25 -15.80
C ALA A 42 -3.75 9.91 -15.44
N THR A 43 -4.05 9.07 -16.43
CA THR A 43 -4.63 7.73 -16.23
C THR A 43 -3.68 6.82 -15.44
N LEU A 44 -2.39 6.82 -15.80
CA LEU A 44 -1.37 6.06 -15.08
C LEU A 44 -1.28 6.50 -13.60
N ALA A 45 -1.24 7.81 -13.33
CA ALA A 45 -1.24 8.33 -11.96
C ALA A 45 -2.47 7.88 -11.17
N ARG A 46 -3.67 7.97 -11.76
CA ARG A 46 -4.91 7.51 -11.12
C ARG A 46 -4.85 6.03 -10.75
N TRP A 47 -4.38 5.17 -11.67
CA TRP A 47 -4.27 3.73 -11.40
C TRP A 47 -3.18 3.37 -10.38
N LEU A 48 -2.08 4.13 -10.30
CA LEU A 48 -1.07 3.98 -9.25
C LEU A 48 -1.63 4.32 -7.86
N VAL A 49 -2.44 5.37 -7.75
CA VAL A 49 -3.15 5.73 -6.51
C VAL A 49 -4.22 4.67 -6.19
N ALA A 50 -4.99 4.25 -7.20
CA ALA A 50 -6.02 3.23 -7.05
C ALA A 50 -5.43 1.92 -6.55
N LEU A 51 -4.27 1.49 -7.06
CA LEU A 51 -3.55 0.30 -6.57
C LEU A 51 -3.24 0.41 -5.08
N ALA A 52 -2.70 1.55 -4.63
CA ALA A 52 -2.35 1.75 -3.22
C ALA A 52 -3.61 1.72 -2.32
N ARG A 53 -4.69 2.36 -2.75
CA ARG A 53 -5.99 2.35 -2.03
C ARG A 53 -6.62 0.95 -2.01
N CYS A 54 -6.63 0.24 -3.13
CA CYS A 54 -7.14 -1.14 -3.19
C CYS A 54 -6.30 -2.07 -2.31
N CYS A 55 -4.98 -1.91 -2.31
CA CYS A 55 -4.10 -2.67 -1.43
C CYS A 55 -4.39 -2.39 0.05
N MET A 56 -4.57 -1.12 0.43
CA MET A 56 -4.96 -0.71 1.78
C MET A 56 -6.27 -1.37 2.24
N VAL A 57 -7.31 -1.30 1.41
CA VAL A 57 -8.62 -1.91 1.71
C VAL A 57 -8.47 -3.43 1.84
N HIS A 58 -7.71 -4.05 0.94
CA HIS A 58 -7.48 -5.49 0.93
C HIS A 58 -6.76 -5.99 2.20
N VAL A 59 -5.77 -5.23 2.71
CA VAL A 59 -4.99 -5.63 3.90
C VAL A 59 -5.62 -5.24 5.23
N ARG A 60 -6.74 -4.52 5.24
CA ARG A 60 -7.42 -4.12 6.48
C ARG A 60 -8.74 -4.85 6.74
N ASP A 61 -9.26 -5.53 5.73
CA ASP A 61 -10.56 -6.18 5.78
C ASP A 61 -11.70 -5.29 6.33
N GLU A 62 -11.61 -3.97 6.14
CA GLU A 62 -12.67 -3.04 6.52
C GLU A 62 -13.88 -3.23 5.59
N HIS A 63 -14.99 -3.74 6.12
CA HIS A 63 -16.20 -4.11 5.39
C HIS A 63 -16.95 -2.92 4.71
N HIS A 64 -16.30 -1.75 4.60
CA HIS A 64 -16.89 -0.49 4.13
C HIS A 64 -16.68 -0.18 2.65
N PHE A 65 -15.85 -0.95 1.93
CA PHE A 65 -15.83 -0.89 0.47
C PHE A 65 -16.96 -1.78 -0.03
N GLU A 66 -17.97 -1.19 -0.69
CA GLU A 66 -19.20 -1.83 -1.14
C GLU A 66 -18.94 -3.27 -1.59
N THR A 67 -19.68 -4.20 -0.99
CA THR A 67 -19.41 -5.64 -1.04
C THR A 67 -19.29 -6.17 -2.48
N GLU A 68 -19.91 -5.49 -3.44
CA GLU A 68 -19.84 -5.77 -4.88
C GLU A 68 -18.51 -5.34 -5.55
N LEU A 69 -17.99 -4.13 -5.24
CA LEU A 69 -16.76 -3.62 -5.88
C LEU A 69 -15.48 -4.32 -5.40
N ARG A 70 -15.49 -4.94 -4.22
CA ARG A 70 -14.33 -5.70 -3.67
C ARG A 70 -13.89 -6.83 -4.58
N HIS A 71 -14.81 -7.46 -5.29
CA HIS A 71 -14.51 -8.60 -6.17
C HIS A 71 -13.92 -8.16 -7.51
N ILE A 72 -14.22 -6.94 -7.93
CA ILE A 72 -13.84 -6.39 -9.23
C ILE A 72 -12.52 -5.61 -9.12
N LEU A 73 -12.41 -4.73 -8.13
CA LEU A 73 -11.25 -3.87 -7.89
C LEU A 73 -10.28 -4.48 -6.89
N THR A 74 -9.59 -5.54 -7.33
CA THR A 74 -8.49 -6.14 -6.56
C THR A 74 -7.15 -5.45 -6.85
N PRO A 75 -6.16 -5.50 -5.94
CA PRO A 75 -4.81 -5.03 -6.22
C PRO A 75 -4.21 -5.66 -7.48
N ASN A 76 -4.50 -6.94 -7.73
CA ASN A 76 -4.09 -7.66 -8.92
C ASN A 76 -4.76 -7.13 -10.20
N PHE A 77 -6.02 -6.72 -10.14
CA PHE A 77 -6.69 -6.06 -11.25
C PHE A 77 -6.01 -4.72 -11.59
N CYS A 78 -5.75 -3.88 -10.58
CA CYS A 78 -5.03 -2.63 -10.78
C CYS A 78 -3.64 -2.84 -11.40
N LEU A 79 -2.89 -3.85 -10.94
CA LEU A 79 -1.60 -4.23 -11.51
C LEU A 79 -1.72 -4.62 -12.99
N GLN A 80 -2.74 -5.41 -13.36
CA GLN A 80 -2.98 -5.78 -14.76
C GLN A 80 -3.32 -4.57 -15.64
N VAL A 81 -4.15 -3.64 -15.15
CA VAL A 81 -4.48 -2.41 -15.87
C VAL A 81 -3.21 -1.57 -16.09
N LEU A 82 -2.39 -1.41 -15.06
CA LEU A 82 -1.10 -0.73 -15.14
C LEU A 82 -0.17 -1.37 -16.19
N SER A 83 -0.02 -2.69 -16.17
CA SER A 83 0.81 -3.40 -17.16
C SER A 83 0.28 -3.21 -18.59
N LYS A 84 -1.04 -3.26 -18.80
CA LYS A 84 -1.65 -3.00 -20.12
C LYS A 84 -1.44 -1.55 -20.59
N LEU A 85 -1.56 -0.57 -19.70
CA LEU A 85 -1.30 0.84 -20.01
C LEU A 85 0.14 1.05 -20.46
N LEU A 86 1.10 0.44 -19.77
CA LEU A 86 2.53 0.54 -20.11
C LEU A 86 2.85 -0.21 -21.41
N ALA A 87 2.27 -1.38 -21.65
CA ALA A 87 2.45 -2.12 -22.90
C ALA A 87 1.94 -1.31 -24.12
N ASN A 88 0.83 -0.57 -23.94
CA ASN A 88 0.25 0.28 -24.99
C ASN A 88 0.96 1.64 -25.15
N ALA A 89 1.93 1.98 -24.30
CA ALA A 89 2.63 3.26 -24.32
C ALA A 89 3.62 3.41 -25.51
N ARG A 90 3.87 2.34 -26.29
CA ARG A 90 4.76 2.33 -27.46
C ARG A 90 6.17 2.86 -27.16
N LEU A 91 6.69 2.56 -25.98
CA LEU A 91 8.04 2.89 -25.59
C LEU A 91 9.07 1.93 -26.22
N PRO A 92 10.32 2.34 -26.40
CA PRO A 92 11.43 1.44 -26.74
C PRO A 92 11.54 0.28 -25.74
N ASN A 93 11.98 -0.88 -26.22
CA ASN A 93 12.08 -2.11 -25.42
C ASN A 93 12.96 -1.92 -24.18
N GLU A 94 14.04 -1.16 -24.27
CA GLU A 94 14.94 -0.89 -23.15
C GLU A 94 14.23 -0.16 -22.00
N LEU A 95 13.36 0.80 -22.32
CA LEU A 95 12.57 1.54 -21.32
C LEU A 95 11.43 0.69 -20.75
N LEU A 96 10.82 -0.16 -21.58
CA LEU A 96 9.80 -1.10 -21.14
C LEU A 96 10.36 -2.10 -20.13
N ILE A 97 11.56 -2.64 -20.36
CA ILE A 97 12.22 -3.54 -19.40
C ILE A 97 12.43 -2.85 -18.05
N ARG A 98 12.85 -1.58 -18.04
CA ARG A 98 13.03 -0.81 -16.78
C ARG A 98 11.72 -0.56 -16.04
N LEU A 99 10.64 -0.26 -16.76
CA LEU A 99 9.32 -0.11 -16.15
C LEU A 99 8.80 -1.45 -15.63
N ASP A 100 9.03 -2.54 -16.34
CA ASP A 100 8.62 -3.88 -15.94
C ASP A 100 9.37 -4.36 -14.69
N GLU A 101 10.66 -4.03 -14.54
CA GLU A 101 11.41 -4.23 -13.29
C GLU A 101 10.73 -3.51 -12.10
N ASN A 102 10.24 -2.29 -12.33
CA ASN A 102 9.52 -1.53 -11.31
C ASN A 102 8.10 -2.06 -11.05
N MET A 103 7.40 -2.53 -12.08
CA MET A 103 6.13 -3.23 -11.92
C MET A 103 6.29 -4.52 -11.12
N SER A 104 7.34 -5.29 -11.38
CA SER A 104 7.69 -6.50 -10.63
C SER A 104 7.97 -6.18 -9.15
N LYS A 105 8.59 -5.03 -8.84
CA LYS A 105 8.75 -4.54 -7.46
C LYS A 105 7.41 -4.21 -6.80
N LEU A 106 6.48 -3.58 -7.53
CA LEU A 106 5.12 -3.34 -7.03
C LEU A 106 4.39 -4.65 -6.71
N VAL A 107 4.39 -5.60 -7.66
CA VAL A 107 3.80 -6.93 -7.48
C VAL A 107 4.38 -7.60 -6.23
N SER A 108 5.72 -7.65 -6.11
CA SER A 108 6.40 -8.24 -4.95
C SER A 108 6.02 -7.56 -3.63
N ALA A 109 5.87 -6.24 -3.62
CA ALA A 109 5.47 -5.49 -2.42
C ALA A 109 4.02 -5.80 -2.02
N VAL A 110 3.09 -5.83 -2.98
CA VAL A 110 1.67 -6.22 -2.76
C VAL A 110 1.58 -7.65 -2.24
N SER A 111 2.23 -8.62 -2.88
CA SER A 111 2.25 -10.01 -2.42
C SER A 111 2.93 -10.18 -1.06
N SER A 112 3.92 -9.34 -0.73
CA SER A 112 4.50 -9.34 0.61
C SER A 112 3.49 -8.85 1.65
N CYS A 113 2.68 -7.83 1.35
CA CYS A 113 1.61 -7.39 2.24
C CYS A 113 0.53 -8.49 2.42
N GLU A 114 0.13 -9.17 1.35
CA GLU A 114 -0.77 -10.33 1.40
C GLU A 114 -0.20 -11.46 2.26
N ARG A 115 1.10 -11.74 2.17
CA ARG A 115 1.74 -12.72 3.05
C ARG A 115 1.66 -12.29 4.50
N VAL A 116 2.00 -11.03 4.81
CA VAL A 116 1.97 -10.52 6.19
C VAL A 116 0.58 -10.64 6.82
N ILE A 117 -0.51 -10.40 6.08
CA ILE A 117 -1.86 -10.59 6.61
C ILE A 117 -2.25 -12.08 6.72
N ASN A 118 -1.94 -12.89 5.71
CA ASN A 118 -2.36 -14.29 5.65
C ASN A 118 -1.51 -15.24 6.50
N THR A 119 -0.34 -14.80 6.98
CA THR A 119 0.51 -15.59 7.89
C THR A 119 0.54 -14.96 9.29
N PRO A 120 -0.56 -15.04 10.07
CA PRO A 120 -0.58 -14.52 11.42
C PRO A 120 0.29 -15.35 12.37
N ILE A 121 0.73 -14.70 13.45
CA ILE A 121 1.37 -15.39 14.57
C ILE A 121 0.36 -16.43 15.10
N PRO A 122 0.80 -17.67 15.40
CA PRO A 122 -0.11 -18.71 15.86
C PRO A 122 -0.94 -18.25 17.06
N LEU A 123 -2.27 -18.30 16.93
CA LEU A 123 -3.20 -17.89 17.99
C LEU A 123 -2.99 -18.65 19.32
N SER A 124 -2.45 -19.87 19.25
CA SER A 124 -2.08 -20.65 20.42
C SER A 124 -1.01 -19.96 21.26
N TYR A 125 -0.04 -19.29 20.63
CA TYR A 125 1.03 -18.57 21.31
C TYR A 125 0.46 -17.39 22.11
N THR A 126 -0.25 -16.48 21.45
CA THR A 126 -0.87 -15.30 22.08
C THR A 126 -1.84 -15.71 23.20
N ARG A 127 -2.67 -16.73 22.97
CA ARG A 127 -3.60 -17.24 24.01
C ARG A 127 -2.90 -17.89 25.18
N HIS A 128 -1.80 -18.62 24.94
CA HIS A 128 -1.06 -19.29 26.02
C HIS A 128 -0.34 -18.26 26.90
N THR A 129 0.34 -17.29 26.30
CA THR A 129 1.02 -16.20 27.02
C THR A 129 0.05 -15.42 27.91
N ALA A 130 -1.10 -15.00 27.37
CA ALA A 130 -2.11 -14.29 28.15
C ALA A 130 -2.66 -15.11 29.33
N ARG A 131 -2.95 -16.40 29.13
CA ARG A 131 -3.43 -17.29 30.20
C ARG A 131 -2.37 -17.52 31.28
N PHE A 132 -1.13 -17.74 30.87
CA PHE A 132 -0.01 -17.88 31.79
C PHE A 132 0.17 -16.61 32.64
N LEU A 133 0.15 -15.44 32.01
CA LEU A 133 0.28 -14.15 32.69
C LEU A 133 -0.84 -13.92 33.70
N MET A 134 -2.09 -14.24 33.33
CA MET A 134 -3.24 -14.16 34.23
C MET A 134 -3.09 -15.05 35.47
N VAL A 135 -2.67 -16.30 35.30
CA VAL A 135 -2.44 -17.23 36.42
C VAL A 135 -1.28 -16.74 37.30
N TRP A 136 -0.21 -16.24 36.69
CA TRP A 136 0.94 -15.72 37.42
C TRP A 136 0.57 -14.48 38.27
N LEU A 137 -0.20 -13.54 37.71
CA LEU A 137 -0.71 -12.37 38.44
C LEU A 137 -1.70 -12.76 39.55
N ALA A 138 -2.52 -13.79 39.33
CA ALA A 138 -3.42 -14.33 40.36
C ALA A 138 -2.65 -14.97 41.53
N CYS A 139 -1.49 -15.56 41.27
CA CYS A 139 -0.62 -16.14 42.31
C CYS A 139 0.20 -15.09 43.07
N LEU A 140 0.51 -13.95 42.45
CA LEU A 140 1.31 -12.86 43.02
C LEU A 140 0.87 -12.34 44.41
N PRO A 141 -0.42 -12.08 44.71
CA PRO A 141 -0.83 -11.60 46.03
C PRO A 141 -0.50 -12.57 47.17
N PHE A 142 -0.55 -13.88 46.91
CA PHE A 142 -0.27 -14.90 47.93
C PHE A 142 1.21 -14.91 48.32
N THR A 143 2.12 -14.57 47.40
CA THR A 143 3.56 -14.52 47.67
C THR A 143 3.97 -13.20 48.34
N LEU A 144 3.27 -12.10 48.07
CA LEU A 144 3.57 -10.77 48.63
C LEU A 144 2.98 -10.54 50.02
N TRP A 145 1.95 -11.30 50.42
CA TRP A 145 1.26 -11.11 51.70
C TRP A 145 2.19 -11.09 52.91
N SER A 146 3.17 -11.99 52.96
CA SER A 146 4.12 -12.12 54.08
C SER A 146 5.07 -10.94 54.23
N TYR A 147 5.28 -10.14 53.18
CA TYR A 147 6.23 -9.02 53.18
C TYR A 147 5.55 -7.67 53.36
N CYS A 148 4.36 -7.48 52.76
CA CYS A 148 3.75 -6.15 52.63
C CYS A 148 2.39 -6.00 53.33
N GLY A 149 1.78 -7.10 53.81
CA GLY A 149 0.41 -7.08 54.36
C GLY A 149 -0.56 -6.38 53.39
N TRP A 150 -1.42 -5.48 53.88
CA TRP A 150 -2.39 -4.76 53.05
C TRP A 150 -1.80 -3.89 51.93
N ALA A 151 -0.53 -3.46 52.04
CA ALA A 151 0.14 -2.73 50.97
C ALA A 151 0.36 -3.60 49.70
N MET A 152 0.15 -4.93 49.80
CA MET A 152 0.16 -5.80 48.62
C MET A 152 -0.93 -5.45 47.60
N VAL A 153 -2.10 -4.94 48.02
CA VAL A 153 -3.22 -4.64 47.10
C VAL A 153 -2.85 -3.57 46.07
N PRO A 154 -2.40 -2.35 46.46
CA PRO A 154 -1.98 -1.35 45.47
C PRO A 154 -0.73 -1.78 44.70
N LEU A 155 0.16 -2.57 45.31
CA LEU A 155 1.38 -3.05 44.67
C LEU A 155 1.09 -4.08 43.56
N THR A 156 0.24 -5.08 43.83
CA THR A 156 -0.16 -6.07 42.82
C THR A 156 -1.01 -5.43 41.73
N ALA A 157 -1.85 -4.44 42.05
CA ALA A 157 -2.59 -3.68 41.05
C ALA A 157 -1.63 -2.93 40.10
N LEU A 158 -0.61 -2.27 40.64
CA LEU A 158 0.40 -1.57 39.84
C LEU A 158 1.19 -2.53 38.94
N ILE A 159 1.66 -3.66 39.48
CA ILE A 159 2.40 -4.67 38.72
C ILE A 159 1.52 -5.26 37.60
N SER A 160 0.25 -5.57 37.92
CA SER A 160 -0.72 -6.09 36.95
C SER A 160 -0.97 -5.09 35.83
N PHE A 161 -1.17 -3.80 36.15
CA PHE A 161 -1.35 -2.74 35.16
C PHE A 161 -0.18 -2.67 34.17
N VAL A 162 1.05 -2.67 34.68
CA VAL A 162 2.25 -2.60 33.84
C VAL A 162 2.38 -3.84 32.95
N LEU A 163 2.25 -5.05 33.51
CA LEU A 163 2.45 -6.28 32.76
C LEU A 163 1.33 -6.58 31.76
N LEU A 164 0.07 -6.36 32.14
CA LEU A 164 -1.05 -6.48 31.22
C LEU A 164 -0.98 -5.42 30.11
N GLY A 165 -0.54 -4.19 30.44
CA GLY A 165 -0.33 -3.15 29.45
C GLY A 165 0.74 -3.53 28.41
N ILE A 166 1.84 -4.17 28.82
CA ILE A 166 2.86 -4.67 27.88
C ILE A 166 2.30 -5.79 27.00
N GLU A 167 1.52 -6.71 27.56
CA GLU A 167 0.87 -7.78 26.79
C GLU A 167 -0.12 -7.22 25.76
N GLU A 168 -0.93 -6.24 26.14
CA GLU A 168 -1.89 -5.55 25.26
C GLU A 168 -1.18 -4.83 24.11
N ILE A 169 -0.11 -4.08 24.39
CA ILE A 169 0.73 -3.45 23.36
C ILE A 169 1.32 -4.52 22.43
N GLY A 170 1.73 -5.66 22.99
CA GLY A 170 2.20 -6.82 22.24
C GLY A 170 1.18 -7.27 21.19
N VAL A 171 -0.05 -7.54 21.63
CA VAL A 171 -1.18 -7.94 20.76
C VAL A 171 -1.49 -6.88 19.71
N TYR A 172 -1.50 -5.60 20.10
CA TYR A 172 -1.80 -4.51 19.18
C TYR A 172 -0.76 -4.40 18.04
N ILE A 173 0.52 -4.65 18.32
CA ILE A 173 1.59 -4.65 17.31
C ILE A 173 1.50 -5.90 16.39
N GLU A 174 0.82 -6.97 16.79
CA GLU A 174 0.62 -8.17 15.95
C GLU A 174 -0.29 -7.93 14.75
N GLU A 175 -1.12 -6.87 14.80
CA GLU A 175 -2.01 -6.43 13.72
C GLU A 175 -1.48 -5.15 13.07
N PRO A 176 -0.45 -5.22 12.21
CA PRO A 176 0.27 -4.01 11.83
C PRO A 176 -0.54 -3.06 10.95
N PHE A 177 -1.43 -3.58 10.10
CA PHE A 177 -2.21 -2.77 9.16
C PHE A 177 -3.34 -1.96 9.82
N SER A 178 -3.82 -2.38 11.00
CA SER A 178 -4.82 -1.62 11.78
C SER A 178 -4.18 -0.41 12.48
N VAL A 179 -2.92 -0.54 12.94
CA VAL A 179 -2.20 0.53 13.65
C VAL A 179 -1.60 1.58 12.72
N MET A 180 -1.22 1.19 11.50
CA MET A 180 -0.61 2.10 10.53
C MET A 180 -1.64 3.06 9.94
N ALA A 181 -1.26 4.34 9.76
CA ALA A 181 -2.08 5.35 9.08
C ALA A 181 -1.98 5.22 7.55
N LEU A 182 -2.49 4.11 7.00
CA LEU A 182 -2.42 3.79 5.56
C LEU A 182 -3.19 4.80 4.70
N GLU A 183 -4.28 5.38 5.21
CA GLU A 183 -5.06 6.42 4.52
C GLU A 183 -4.19 7.63 4.26
N ARG A 184 -3.48 8.11 5.29
CA ARG A 184 -2.55 9.25 5.15
C ARG A 184 -1.42 8.95 4.17
N LEU A 185 -0.98 7.69 4.07
CA LEU A 185 0.02 7.29 3.08
C LEU A 185 -0.56 7.32 1.65
N CYS A 186 -1.80 6.86 1.46
CA CYS A 186 -2.49 6.88 0.18
C CYS A 186 -2.85 8.31 -0.26
N GLU A 187 -3.37 9.14 0.65
CA GLU A 187 -3.63 10.57 0.43
C GLU A 187 -2.35 11.30 0.04
N ARG A 188 -1.25 11.04 0.75
CA ARG A 188 0.05 11.63 0.41
C ARG A 188 0.54 11.18 -0.96
N LEU A 189 0.35 9.91 -1.32
CA LEU A 189 0.67 9.41 -2.65
C LEU A 189 -0.16 10.14 -3.72
N GLU A 190 -1.45 10.31 -3.49
CA GLU A 190 -2.33 11.03 -4.41
C GLU A 190 -1.93 12.49 -4.61
N VAL A 191 -1.69 13.23 -3.52
CA VAL A 191 -1.20 14.62 -3.58
C VAL A 191 0.12 14.68 -4.35
N ASN A 192 1.03 13.76 -4.10
CA ASN A 192 2.30 13.69 -4.83
C ASN A 192 2.10 13.39 -6.32
N MET A 193 1.20 12.46 -6.69
CA MET A 193 0.90 12.16 -8.09
C MET A 193 0.30 13.37 -8.82
N GLN A 194 -0.62 14.09 -8.16
CA GLN A 194 -1.22 15.30 -8.71
C GLN A 194 -0.18 16.42 -8.87
N ALA A 195 0.69 16.63 -7.88
CA ALA A 195 1.77 17.60 -7.95
C ALA A 195 2.74 17.27 -9.10
N MET A 196 3.20 16.03 -9.19
CA MET A 196 4.09 15.58 -10.26
C MET A 196 3.48 15.77 -11.65
N LEU A 197 2.17 15.55 -11.81
CA LEU A 197 1.48 15.76 -13.09
C LEU A 197 1.45 17.24 -13.47
N ARG A 198 1.16 18.13 -12.52
CA ARG A 198 1.16 19.59 -12.74
C ARG A 198 2.56 20.11 -13.07
N GLU A 199 3.55 19.73 -12.27
CA GLU A 199 4.95 20.11 -12.48
C GLU A 199 5.47 19.65 -13.85
N HIS A 200 5.14 18.42 -14.27
CA HIS A 200 5.51 17.97 -15.61
C HIS A 200 4.82 18.78 -16.71
N GLN A 201 3.54 19.13 -16.55
CA GLN A 201 2.85 19.99 -17.52
C GLN A 201 3.51 21.37 -17.63
N GLU A 202 3.95 21.96 -16.51
CA GLU A 202 4.67 23.23 -16.49
C GLU A 202 6.05 23.12 -17.15
N ILE A 203 6.85 22.11 -16.78
CA ILE A 203 8.15 21.83 -17.40
C ILE A 203 7.98 21.62 -18.91
N ASP A 204 6.97 20.86 -19.30
CA ASP A 204 6.64 20.57 -20.68
C ASP A 204 6.33 21.87 -21.47
N GLN A 205 5.61 22.82 -20.85
CA GLN A 205 5.36 24.15 -21.40
C GLN A 205 6.65 24.97 -21.54
N TYR A 206 7.50 25.04 -20.52
CA TYR A 206 8.76 25.78 -20.56
C TYR A 206 9.71 25.25 -21.65
N LEU A 207 9.83 23.92 -21.77
CA LEU A 207 10.67 23.29 -22.79
C LEU A 207 10.15 23.55 -24.21
N SER A 208 8.83 23.60 -24.41
CA SER A 208 8.23 23.95 -25.69
C SER A 208 8.52 25.40 -26.11
N GLN A 209 8.55 26.32 -25.16
CA GLN A 209 8.89 27.73 -25.39
C GLN A 209 10.38 27.93 -25.68
N ALA A 210 11.24 27.11 -25.07
CA ALA A 210 12.69 27.19 -25.26
C ALA A 210 13.19 26.61 -26.60
N ALA A 211 12.35 25.93 -27.38
CA ALA A 211 12.73 25.18 -28.59
C ALA A 211 13.85 24.14 -28.37
N VAL A 212 14.06 23.69 -27.13
CA VAL A 212 15.22 22.86 -26.71
C VAL A 212 15.04 21.35 -26.97
N VAL A 213 13.86 20.86 -27.35
CA VAL A 213 13.64 19.41 -27.45
C VAL A 213 13.46 18.93 -28.89
N ASP A 214 14.55 18.41 -29.46
CA ASP A 214 14.48 17.37 -30.49
C ASP A 214 13.85 16.13 -29.84
N LYS A 215 12.67 15.74 -30.31
CA LYS A 215 11.90 14.64 -29.71
C LYS A 215 12.73 13.35 -29.85
N PRO A 216 12.74 12.44 -28.87
CA PRO A 216 13.00 11.05 -29.19
C PRO A 216 11.91 10.63 -30.18
N THR A 217 12.29 10.47 -31.44
CA THR A 217 11.42 10.00 -32.52
C THR A 217 11.03 8.56 -32.21
N VAL A 218 10.00 8.38 -31.39
CA VAL A 218 9.24 7.14 -31.36
C VAL A 218 8.58 7.05 -32.73
N SER A 219 9.15 6.20 -33.57
CA SER A 219 8.68 5.91 -34.93
C SER A 219 7.16 5.76 -34.92
N ALA A 220 6.49 6.65 -35.65
CA ALA A 220 5.04 6.68 -35.77
C ALA A 220 4.54 5.44 -36.53
N VAL A 221 4.32 4.34 -35.81
CA VAL A 221 3.42 3.28 -36.26
C VAL A 221 1.99 3.73 -35.95
N ARG A 222 1.04 3.46 -36.85
CA ARG A 222 -0.34 3.98 -36.89
C ARG A 222 -1.09 3.99 -35.54
N PRO A 223 -1.97 4.96 -35.26
CA PRO A 223 -2.80 4.95 -34.06
C PRO A 223 -3.88 3.87 -34.23
N ASP A 224 -3.87 2.86 -33.37
CA ASP A 224 -5.05 2.03 -33.12
C ASP A 224 -5.19 1.93 -31.61
N ALA A 225 -6.37 2.33 -31.13
CA ALA A 225 -6.78 2.58 -29.74
C ALA A 225 -6.20 3.85 -29.08
N SER A 226 -7.04 4.87 -28.91
CA SER A 226 -6.76 6.03 -28.07
C SER A 226 -6.82 5.63 -26.58
N PRO A 227 -6.04 6.27 -25.69
CA PRO A 227 -6.14 6.06 -24.24
C PRO A 227 -7.56 6.29 -23.69
N ARG A 228 -8.33 7.16 -24.35
CA ARG A 228 -9.76 7.40 -24.08
C ARG A 228 -10.62 6.17 -24.38
N ALA A 229 -10.33 5.42 -25.44
CA ALA A 229 -11.08 4.19 -25.73
C ALA A 229 -10.82 3.10 -24.67
N VAL A 230 -9.60 3.02 -24.12
CA VAL A 230 -9.27 2.08 -23.04
C VAL A 230 -9.93 2.50 -21.73
N ASN A 231 -9.94 3.80 -21.40
CA ASN A 231 -10.66 4.29 -20.22
C ASN A 231 -12.17 4.11 -20.36
N ASN A 232 -12.77 4.49 -21.48
CA ASN A 232 -14.20 4.30 -21.69
C ASN A 232 -14.57 2.82 -21.66
N ALA A 233 -13.76 1.94 -22.26
CA ALA A 233 -14.01 0.50 -22.17
C ALA A 233 -13.87 -0.05 -20.75
N LEU A 234 -12.94 0.49 -19.95
CA LEU A 234 -12.76 0.12 -18.54
C LEU A 234 -13.87 0.68 -17.65
N GLU A 235 -14.30 1.93 -17.89
CA GLU A 235 -15.45 2.56 -17.21
C GLU A 235 -16.74 1.82 -17.57
N ASP A 236 -16.97 1.51 -18.85
CA ASP A 236 -18.11 0.71 -19.31
C ASP A 236 -18.10 -0.71 -18.70
N THR A 237 -16.92 -1.33 -18.53
CA THR A 237 -16.84 -2.64 -17.85
C THR A 237 -17.05 -2.51 -16.35
N LEU A 238 -16.58 -1.45 -15.71
CA LEU A 238 -16.83 -1.22 -14.28
C LEU A 238 -18.31 -0.91 -14.02
N ASP A 239 -18.94 -0.11 -14.87
CA ASP A 239 -20.37 0.25 -14.80
C ASP A 239 -21.25 -0.96 -15.12
N SER A 240 -20.88 -1.80 -16.09
CA SER A 240 -21.57 -3.07 -16.38
C SER A 240 -21.44 -4.11 -15.28
N LEU A 241 -20.42 -4.00 -14.41
CA LEU A 241 -20.22 -4.92 -13.28
C LEU A 241 -20.82 -4.38 -11.97
N ALA A 242 -21.17 -3.09 -11.93
CA ALA A 242 -21.76 -2.42 -10.77
C ALA A 242 -23.31 -2.31 -10.82
N GLY A 243 -23.94 -2.64 -11.95
CA GLY A 243 -25.40 -2.68 -12.14
C GLY A 243 -25.93 -4.10 -12.20
#